data_AF-A0A7X2YX70-F1
#
_entry.id   AF-A0A7X2YX70-F1
#
_cell.length_a   1.000
_cell.length_b   1.000
_cell.length_c   1.000
_cell.angle_alpha   90.00
_cell.angle_beta   90.00
_cell.angle_gamma   90.00
#
_symmetry.space_group_name_H-M   'P 1'
#
loop_
_entity.id
_entity.type
_entity.pdbx_description
1 polymer ?
#
loop_
_entity_poly.entity_id
_entity_poly.type
_entity_poly.pdbx_seq_one_letter_code
_entity_poly.pdbx_strand_id
1 'polypeptide(L)'
;MSKLRELTSGYTFDNKPIAFADFLETLAGSGEIYERVYGEILEASLDTPTTFEDVFEIIVPITTEILTFTQEEQPEIYRELLKDIKKAHDRLLKCREYKEIIIDKSVDSPKEADDKLTKVIQFTENRWVLEELDNRLGSEGYLKAILLRTVKYKGEDHEDQSGE
;
A
#
# COMPACT_ATOMS: atom_id res chain seq x y z
N MET A 1 3.03 18.36 14.96
CA MET A 1 2.88 17.04 15.61
C MET A 1 2.11 16.17 14.62
N SER A 2 2.47 14.90 14.41
CA SER A 2 1.78 14.04 13.42
C SER A 2 0.38 13.64 13.94
N LYS A 3 -0.55 13.35 13.02
CA LYS A 3 -1.93 12.98 13.40
C LYS A 3 -1.97 11.70 14.25
N LEU A 4 -1.04 10.78 13.98
CA LEU A 4 -0.80 9.59 14.80
C LEU A 4 -0.43 9.95 16.24
N ARG A 5 0.52 10.86 16.45
CA ARG A 5 0.90 11.29 17.80
C ARG A 5 -0.24 11.97 18.54
N GLU A 6 -1.07 12.77 17.86
CA GLU A 6 -2.28 13.34 18.45
C GLU A 6 -3.27 12.26 18.90
N LEU A 7 -3.54 11.26 18.06
CA LEU A 7 -4.43 10.14 18.39
C LEU A 7 -3.91 9.38 19.60
N THR A 8 -2.62 9.01 19.62
CA THR A 8 -2.02 8.22 20.71
C THR A 8 -1.83 8.97 22.02
N SER A 9 -1.81 10.30 22.02
CA SER A 9 -1.55 11.11 23.23
C SER A 9 -2.83 11.55 23.95
N GLY A 10 -4.00 11.34 23.35
CA GLY A 10 -5.29 11.83 23.86
C GLY A 10 -6.04 10.88 24.79
N TYR A 11 -5.51 9.68 25.07
CA TYR A 11 -6.29 8.65 25.77
C TYR A 11 -6.32 8.82 27.28
N THR A 12 -7.51 8.57 27.84
CA THR A 12 -7.76 8.63 29.28
C THR A 12 -8.54 7.41 29.74
N PHE A 13 -8.23 6.91 30.94
CA PHE A 13 -9.00 5.89 31.65
C PHE A 13 -9.39 6.46 33.02
N ASP A 14 -10.67 6.37 33.39
CA ASP A 14 -11.22 7.00 34.60
C ASP A 14 -10.84 8.49 34.76
N ASN A 15 -10.91 9.27 33.66
CA ASN A 15 -10.53 10.68 33.58
C ASN A 15 -9.05 10.99 33.90
N LYS A 16 -8.17 9.99 33.87
CA LYS A 16 -6.72 10.18 34.02
C LYS A 16 -6.02 9.91 32.69
N PRO A 17 -5.04 10.72 32.29
CA PRO A 17 -4.18 10.40 31.15
C PRO A 17 -3.50 9.05 31.41
N ILE A 18 -3.51 8.19 30.40
CA ILE A 18 -2.78 6.94 30.43
C ILE A 18 -1.86 6.85 29.22
N ALA A 19 -0.78 6.08 29.35
CA ALA A 19 0.07 5.82 28.20
C ALA A 19 -0.73 5.04 27.16
N PHE A 20 -0.43 5.28 25.90
CA PHE A 20 -1.12 4.60 24.81
C PHE A 20 -0.97 3.07 24.88
N ALA A 21 0.19 2.57 25.33
CA ALA A 21 0.38 1.14 25.58
C ALA A 21 -0.61 0.60 26.63
N ASP A 22 -0.73 1.27 27.78
CA ASP A 22 -1.67 0.89 28.85
C ASP A 22 -3.14 0.94 28.39
N PHE A 23 -3.46 1.87 27.48
CA PHE A 23 -4.79 1.99 26.87
C PHE A 23 -5.12 0.79 25.96
N LEU A 24 -4.15 0.33 25.18
CA LEU A 24 -4.33 -0.85 24.34
C LEU A 24 -4.51 -2.10 25.19
N GLU A 25 -3.76 -2.26 26.28
CA GLU A 25 -3.93 -3.39 27.19
C GLU A 25 -5.33 -3.44 27.81
N THR A 26 -5.92 -2.28 28.12
CA THR A 26 -7.29 -2.21 28.65
C THR A 26 -8.36 -2.59 27.62
N LEU A 27 -8.07 -2.44 26.32
CA LEU A 27 -9.00 -2.77 25.23
C LEU A 27 -8.74 -4.12 24.55
N ALA A 28 -7.61 -4.76 24.82
CA ALA A 28 -7.24 -6.04 24.20
C ALA A 28 -8.30 -7.13 24.41
N GLY A 29 -9.07 -7.06 25.51
CA GLY A 29 -10.16 -7.98 25.81
C GLY A 29 -11.53 -7.64 25.20
N SER A 30 -11.73 -6.46 24.61
CA SER A 30 -13.08 -5.97 24.25
C SER A 30 -13.43 -6.03 22.76
N GLY A 31 -12.51 -6.42 21.88
CA GLY A 31 -12.75 -6.41 20.41
C GLY A 31 -12.82 -5.00 19.79
N GLU A 32 -13.17 -3.99 20.57
CA GLU A 32 -13.22 -2.57 20.18
C GLU A 32 -11.86 -2.01 19.73
N ILE A 33 -10.76 -2.63 20.20
CA ILE A 33 -9.40 -2.29 19.78
C ILE A 33 -9.24 -2.46 18.26
N TYR A 34 -9.92 -3.45 17.66
CA TYR A 34 -9.79 -3.76 16.24
C TYR A 34 -10.67 -2.86 15.37
N GLU A 35 -11.94 -2.69 15.75
CA GLU A 35 -12.90 -1.96 14.92
C GLU A 35 -12.68 -0.45 14.95
N ARG A 36 -12.35 0.11 16.12
CA ARG A 36 -12.24 1.56 16.30
C ARG A 36 -10.80 2.03 16.32
N VAL A 37 -10.02 1.55 17.29
CA VAL A 37 -8.69 2.13 17.58
C VAL A 37 -7.69 1.81 16.47
N TYR A 38 -7.62 0.55 16.05
CA TYR A 38 -6.71 0.15 14.99
C TYR A 38 -7.12 0.69 13.62
N GLY A 39 -8.43 0.77 13.35
CA GLY A 39 -8.98 1.42 12.15
C GLY A 39 -8.55 2.89 12.02
N GLU A 40 -8.76 3.68 13.08
CA GLU A 40 -8.39 5.11 13.13
C GLU A 40 -6.87 5.33 12.95
N ILE A 41 -6.05 4.44 13.52
CA ILE A 41 -4.58 4.49 13.40
C ILE A 41 -4.14 4.21 11.96
N LEU A 42 -4.70 3.18 11.33
CA LEU A 42 -4.41 2.86 9.93
C LEU A 42 -4.90 3.96 8.99
N GLU A 43 -6.11 4.45 9.18
CA GLU A 43 -6.68 5.54 8.38
C GLU A 43 -5.81 6.81 8.48
N ALA A 44 -5.46 7.24 9.69
CA ALA A 44 -4.56 8.37 9.89
C ALA A 44 -3.19 8.17 9.23
N SER A 45 -2.65 6.95 9.24
CA SER A 45 -1.36 6.63 8.63
C SER A 45 -1.37 6.68 7.09
N LEU A 46 -2.53 6.40 6.48
CA LEU A 46 -2.73 6.40 5.04
C LEU A 46 -3.08 7.80 4.51
N ASP A 47 -3.85 8.57 5.28
CA ASP A 47 -4.37 9.88 4.85
C ASP A 47 -3.45 11.06 5.19
N THR A 48 -2.50 10.86 6.10
CA THR A 48 -1.58 11.93 6.51
C THR A 48 -0.11 11.55 6.31
N PRO A 49 0.78 12.52 6.02
CA PRO A 49 2.22 12.26 5.96
C PRO A 49 2.72 11.72 7.30
N THR A 50 3.03 10.43 7.33
CA THR A 50 3.54 9.73 8.51
C THR A 50 5.06 9.70 8.47
N THR A 51 5.71 9.94 9.61
CA THR A 51 7.17 9.87 9.70
C THR A 51 7.64 8.42 9.88
N PHE A 52 8.87 8.09 9.46
CA PHE A 52 9.44 6.77 9.72
C PHE A 52 9.48 6.43 11.21
N GLU A 53 9.72 7.44 12.06
CA GLU A 53 9.73 7.29 13.52
C GLU A 53 8.34 6.89 14.05
N ASP A 54 7.26 7.52 13.57
CA ASP A 54 5.89 7.13 13.93
C ASP A 54 5.57 5.68 13.49
N VAL A 55 6.08 5.23 12.34
CA VAL A 55 5.89 3.84 11.89
C VAL A 55 6.57 2.85 12.84
N PHE A 56 7.82 3.11 13.22
CA PHE A 56 8.59 2.19 14.06
C PHE A 56 8.20 2.22 15.53
N GLU A 57 7.86 3.39 16.07
CA GLU A 57 7.55 3.53 17.51
C GLU A 57 6.08 3.24 17.84
N ILE A 58 5.16 3.47 16.88
CA ILE A 58 3.72 3.40 17.12
C ILE A 58 3.11 2.24 16.32
N ILE A 59 3.17 2.29 14.99
CA ILE A 59 2.40 1.33 14.16
C ILE A 59 2.93 -0.11 14.30
N VAL A 60 4.24 -0.32 14.15
CA VAL A 60 4.84 -1.67 14.14
C VAL A 60 4.59 -2.43 15.45
N PRO A 61 4.81 -1.86 16.66
CA PRO A 61 4.55 -2.58 17.91
C PRO A 61 3.08 -2.97 18.09
N ILE A 62 2.15 -2.06 17.79
CA ILE A 62 0.69 -2.34 17.92
C ILE A 62 0.27 -3.44 16.97
N THR A 63 0.66 -3.34 15.70
CA THR A 63 0.33 -4.34 14.69
C THR A 63 0.91 -5.70 15.07
N THR A 64 2.13 -5.74 15.63
CA THR A 64 2.76 -6.99 16.06
C THR A 64 1.99 -7.63 17.21
N GLU A 65 1.63 -6.88 18.25
CA GLU A 65 0.90 -7.46 19.38
C GLU A 65 -0.54 -7.84 19.06
N ILE A 66 -1.21 -7.04 18.23
CA ILE A 66 -2.51 -7.41 17.67
C ILE A 66 -2.39 -8.73 16.94
N LEU A 67 -1.46 -8.86 15.99
CA LEU A 67 -1.33 -10.09 15.22
C LEU A 67 -1.05 -11.31 16.11
N THR A 68 -0.18 -11.18 17.11
CA THR A 68 0.13 -12.26 18.07
C THR A 68 -1.10 -12.65 18.87
N PHE A 69 -1.74 -11.69 19.55
CA PHE A 69 -2.88 -11.95 20.43
C PHE A 69 -4.09 -12.48 19.65
N THR A 70 -4.42 -11.86 18.51
CA THR A 70 -5.59 -12.27 17.72
C THR A 70 -5.37 -13.65 17.08
N GLN A 71 -4.15 -13.99 16.68
CA GLN A 71 -3.83 -15.32 16.15
C GLN A 71 -4.03 -16.43 17.19
N GLU A 72 -3.68 -16.17 18.46
CA GLU A 72 -3.72 -17.16 19.54
C GLU A 72 -5.09 -17.26 20.23
N GLU A 73 -5.70 -16.13 20.59
CA GLU A 73 -6.88 -16.10 21.45
C GLU A 73 -8.20 -15.95 20.68
N GLN A 74 -8.18 -15.30 19.51
CA GLN A 74 -9.42 -14.90 18.79
C GLN A 74 -9.29 -15.09 17.26
N PRO A 75 -9.16 -16.34 16.78
CA PRO A 75 -8.79 -16.66 15.40
C PRO A 75 -9.77 -16.13 14.34
N GLU A 76 -11.03 -15.88 14.70
CA GLU A 76 -12.02 -15.31 13.76
C GLU A 76 -11.75 -13.83 13.46
N ILE A 77 -11.31 -13.04 14.45
CA ILE A 77 -10.92 -11.63 14.23
C ILE A 77 -9.66 -11.57 13.38
N TYR A 78 -8.72 -12.50 13.60
CA TYR A 78 -7.50 -12.59 12.79
C TYR A 78 -7.83 -12.84 11.31
N ARG A 79 -8.84 -13.66 11.03
CA ARG A 79 -9.33 -13.88 9.66
C ARG A 79 -9.90 -12.61 9.03
N GLU A 80 -10.69 -11.82 9.76
CA GLU A 80 -11.22 -10.56 9.24
C GLU A 80 -10.10 -9.53 8.99
N LEU A 81 -9.15 -9.38 9.91
CA LEU A 81 -7.99 -8.52 9.71
C LEU A 81 -7.17 -8.92 8.47
N LEU A 82 -6.95 -10.21 8.25
CA LEU A 82 -6.29 -10.70 7.02
C LEU A 82 -7.08 -10.38 5.76
N LYS A 83 -8.41 -10.45 5.79
CA LYS A 83 -9.25 -10.05 4.65
C LYS A 83 -9.09 -8.56 4.36
N ASP A 84 -9.03 -7.71 5.37
CA ASP A 84 -8.88 -6.27 5.18
C ASP A 84 -7.48 -5.87 4.71
N ILE A 85 -6.43 -6.49 5.25
CA ILE A 85 -5.06 -6.38 4.72
C ILE A 85 -5.02 -6.81 3.26
N LYS A 86 -5.68 -7.92 2.92
CA LYS A 86 -5.79 -8.38 1.53
C LYS A 86 -6.53 -7.38 0.65
N LYS A 87 -7.66 -6.80 1.10
CA LYS A 87 -8.38 -5.75 0.36
C LYS A 87 -7.48 -4.54 0.13
N ALA A 88 -6.76 -4.09 1.14
CA ALA A 88 -5.82 -2.98 1.03
C ALA A 88 -4.68 -3.29 0.04
N HIS A 89 -4.10 -4.48 0.12
CA HIS A 89 -3.11 -4.97 -0.84
C HIS A 89 -3.64 -5.00 -2.27
N ASP A 90 -4.84 -5.56 -2.48
CA ASP A 90 -5.45 -5.66 -3.80
C ASP A 90 -5.79 -4.26 -4.36
N ARG A 91 -6.19 -3.31 -3.51
CA ARG A 91 -6.35 -1.89 -3.88
C ARG A 91 -5.01 -1.24 -4.27
N LEU A 92 -3.94 -1.51 -3.53
CA LEU A 92 -2.59 -1.04 -3.87
C LEU A 92 -2.08 -1.64 -5.19
N LEU A 93 -2.40 -2.91 -5.48
CA LEU A 93 -2.12 -3.52 -6.78
C LEU A 93 -2.85 -2.80 -7.91
N LYS A 94 -4.12 -2.40 -7.71
CA LYS A 94 -4.86 -1.59 -8.71
C LYS A 94 -4.23 -0.22 -8.96
N CYS A 95 -3.42 0.28 -8.02
CA CYS A 95 -2.65 1.52 -8.19
C CYS A 95 -1.35 1.32 -8.98
N ARG A 96 -1.01 0.09 -9.35
CA ARG A 96 0.16 -0.21 -10.18
C ARG A 96 -0.27 -0.26 -11.64
N GLU A 97 0.33 0.58 -12.44
CA GLU A 97 0.23 0.48 -13.89
C GLU A 97 1.47 -0.22 -14.44
N TYR A 98 1.23 -1.12 -15.39
CA TYR A 98 2.26 -1.87 -16.09
C TYR A 98 2.28 -1.47 -17.56
N LYS A 99 3.48 -1.28 -18.10
CA LYS A 99 3.71 -1.12 -19.54
C LYS A 99 4.78 -2.10 -19.96
N GLU A 100 4.42 -2.94 -20.92
CA GLU A 100 5.36 -3.82 -21.59
C GLU A 100 5.70 -3.22 -22.96
N ILE A 101 6.99 -3.12 -23.25
CA ILE A 101 7.50 -2.73 -24.56
C ILE A 101 8.40 -3.85 -25.07
N ILE A 102 7.99 -4.48 -26.16
CA ILE A 102 8.78 -5.46 -26.89
C ILE A 102 9.28 -4.83 -28.19
N ILE A 103 10.58 -4.90 -28.41
CA ILE A 103 11.24 -4.61 -29.67
C ILE A 103 11.75 -5.94 -30.21
N ASP A 104 11.33 -6.30 -31.42
CA ASP A 104 11.81 -7.49 -32.10
C ASP A 104 12.17 -7.13 -33.53
N LYS A 105 13.47 -7.03 -33.83
CA LYS A 105 13.97 -6.66 -35.15
C LYS A 105 13.63 -7.67 -36.25
N SER A 106 13.11 -8.86 -35.92
CA SER A 106 12.59 -9.80 -36.92
C SER A 106 11.21 -9.41 -37.45
N VAL A 107 10.47 -8.58 -36.71
CA VAL A 107 9.09 -8.17 -37.02
C VAL A 107 8.94 -6.65 -37.15
N ASP A 108 9.70 -5.90 -36.35
CA ASP A 108 9.69 -4.44 -36.33
C ASP A 108 10.62 -3.88 -37.40
N SER A 109 10.13 -2.90 -38.15
CA SER A 109 10.99 -2.11 -39.02
C SER A 109 12.01 -1.30 -38.20
N PRO A 110 13.14 -0.88 -38.79
CA PRO A 110 14.14 -0.07 -38.08
C PRO A 110 13.57 1.19 -37.43
N LYS A 111 12.57 1.82 -38.08
CA LYS A 111 11.89 3.00 -37.56
C LYS A 111 11.01 2.65 -36.35
N GLU A 112 10.24 1.57 -36.41
CA GLU A 112 9.39 1.13 -35.30
C GLU A 112 10.23 0.70 -34.09
N ALA A 113 11.36 0.03 -34.33
CA ALA A 113 12.30 -0.32 -33.27
C ALA A 113 12.86 0.93 -32.57
N ASP A 114 13.23 1.96 -33.32
CA ASP A 114 13.74 3.23 -32.78
C ASP A 114 12.67 4.02 -32.01
N ASP A 115 11.45 4.07 -32.55
CA ASP A 115 10.29 4.68 -31.89
C ASP A 115 9.96 3.99 -30.55
N LYS A 116 10.02 2.65 -30.52
CA LYS A 116 9.81 1.86 -29.29
C LYS A 116 10.94 2.07 -28.28
N LEU A 117 12.19 2.14 -28.72
CA LEU A 117 13.34 2.43 -27.85
C LEU A 117 13.21 3.81 -27.21
N THR A 118 12.82 4.81 -28.01
CA THR A 118 12.57 6.19 -27.55
C THR A 118 11.46 6.22 -26.51
N LYS A 119 10.37 5.45 -26.69
CA LYS A 119 9.30 5.33 -25.69
C LYS A 119 9.78 4.76 -24.36
N VAL A 120 10.66 3.75 -24.36
CA VAL A 120 11.24 3.20 -23.12
C VAL A 120 11.96 4.31 -22.35
N ILE A 121 12.81 5.08 -23.02
CA ILE A 121 13.54 6.20 -22.42
C ILE A 121 12.57 7.24 -21.85
N GLN A 122 11.58 7.67 -22.64
CA GLN A 122 10.58 8.64 -22.21
C GLN A 122 9.76 8.17 -21.01
N PHE A 123 9.45 6.87 -20.90
CA PHE A 123 8.76 6.34 -19.72
C PHE A 123 9.65 6.39 -18.49
N THR A 124 10.93 6.03 -18.60
CA THR A 124 11.88 6.13 -17.48
C THR A 124 12.08 7.57 -16.99
N GLU A 125 11.96 8.56 -17.88
CA GLU A 125 11.98 9.99 -17.51
C GLU A 125 10.67 10.45 -16.83
N ASN A 126 9.54 9.77 -17.11
CA ASN A 126 8.21 10.11 -16.61
C ASN A 126 7.76 9.28 -15.40
N ARG A 127 8.67 9.06 -14.44
CA ARG A 127 8.42 8.36 -13.18
C ARG A 127 8.01 6.88 -13.32
N TRP A 128 8.18 6.27 -14.49
CA TRP A 128 8.11 4.82 -14.60
C TRP A 128 9.45 4.21 -14.20
N VAL A 129 9.40 3.16 -13.40
CA VAL A 129 10.55 2.38 -12.96
C VAL A 129 10.67 1.18 -13.89
N LEU A 130 11.88 0.91 -14.39
CA LEU A 130 12.17 -0.31 -15.13
C LEU A 130 12.24 -1.49 -14.15
N GLU A 131 11.29 -2.41 -14.26
CA GLU A 131 11.16 -3.58 -13.38
C GLU A 131 11.87 -4.81 -13.96
N GLU A 132 11.73 -5.03 -15.27
CA GLU A 132 12.37 -6.13 -15.99
C GLU A 132 12.98 -5.61 -17.29
N LEU A 133 14.21 -6.04 -17.59
CA LEU A 133 14.88 -5.78 -18.86
C LEU A 133 15.55 -7.05 -19.37
N ASP A 134 15.06 -7.55 -20.50
CA ASP A 134 15.71 -8.61 -21.27
C ASP A 134 16.25 -8.01 -22.57
N ASN A 135 17.56 -7.81 -22.62
CA ASN A 135 18.24 -7.18 -23.75
C ASN A 135 19.09 -8.18 -24.50
N ARG A 136 18.53 -8.67 -25.61
CA ARG A 136 19.17 -9.55 -26.58
C ARG A 136 19.28 -8.88 -27.95
N LEU A 137 19.28 -7.53 -28.00
CA LEU A 137 19.28 -6.76 -29.25
C LEU A 137 20.51 -7.02 -30.14
N GLY A 138 21.63 -7.40 -29.53
CA GLY A 138 22.87 -7.70 -30.24
C GLY A 138 22.91 -9.10 -30.86
N SER A 139 22.38 -10.11 -30.15
CA SER A 139 22.42 -11.52 -30.58
C SER A 139 21.18 -11.96 -31.35
N GLU A 140 20.01 -11.48 -30.94
CA GLU A 140 18.70 -11.95 -31.42
C GLU A 140 17.83 -10.81 -31.93
N GLY A 141 18.27 -9.56 -31.79
CA GLY A 141 17.49 -8.39 -32.20
C GLY A 141 16.27 -8.13 -31.32
N TYR A 142 16.23 -8.69 -30.11
CA TYR A 142 15.09 -8.63 -29.20
C TYR A 142 15.37 -7.77 -27.95
N LEU A 143 14.40 -6.95 -27.56
CA LEU A 143 14.37 -6.26 -26.27
C LEU A 143 12.98 -6.41 -25.66
N LYS A 144 12.90 -6.78 -24.39
CA LYS A 144 11.69 -6.63 -23.59
C LYS A 144 11.97 -5.75 -22.40
N ALA A 145 11.14 -4.73 -22.21
CA ALA A 145 11.17 -3.85 -21.05
C ALA A 145 9.79 -3.85 -20.38
N ILE A 146 9.74 -4.21 -19.10
CA ILE A 146 8.55 -4.03 -18.25
C ILE A 146 8.78 -2.82 -17.37
N LEU A 147 7.88 -1.85 -17.50
CA LEU A 147 7.90 -0.59 -16.78
C LEU A 147 6.71 -0.56 -15.81
N LEU A 148 6.97 -0.15 -14.59
CA LEU A 148 5.97 -0.02 -13.52
C LEU A 148 5.90 1.43 -13.05
N ARG A 149 4.69 1.93 -12.80
CA ARG A 149 4.52 3.13 -11.98
C ARG A 149 3.38 2.95 -10.99
N THR A 150 3.51 3.59 -9.84
CA THR A 150 2.42 3.73 -8.88
C THR A 150 1.68 5.03 -9.15
N VAL A 151 0.37 4.95 -9.39
CA VAL A 151 -0.51 6.10 -9.54
C VAL A 151 -1.36 6.30 -8.29
N LYS A 152 -1.89 7.51 -8.10
CA LYS A 152 -2.78 7.79 -6.98
C LYS A 152 -4.05 6.93 -7.12
N TYR A 153 -4.44 6.24 -6.06
CA TYR A 153 -5.73 5.56 -5.99
C TYR A 153 -6.85 6.56 -6.26
N LYS A 154 -7.73 6.25 -7.22
CA LYS A 154 -8.85 7.13 -7.58
C LYS A 154 -10.16 6.80 -6.84
N GLY A 155 -10.12 5.89 -5.87
CA GLY A 155 -11.33 5.30 -5.30
C GLY A 155 -11.89 4.22 -6.21
N GLU A 156 -12.79 3.40 -5.68
CA GLU A 156 -13.88 2.92 -6.53
C GLU A 156 -14.68 4.17 -6.86
N ASP A 157 -14.95 4.43 -8.14
CA ASP A 157 -16.06 5.32 -8.48
C ASP A 157 -17.25 4.74 -7.71
N HIS A 158 -17.60 5.36 -6.59
CA HIS A 158 -18.88 5.12 -5.96
C HIS A 158 -19.86 5.49 -7.07
N GLU A 159 -20.50 4.46 -7.63
CA GLU A 159 -21.81 4.57 -8.23
C GLU A 159 -22.74 5.14 -7.16
N ASP A 160 -22.63 6.44 -6.88
CA ASP A 160 -23.68 7.19 -6.22
C ASP A 160 -24.75 7.46 -7.27
N GLN A 161 -25.64 6.48 -7.31
CA GLN A 161 -27.10 6.62 -7.30
C GLN A 161 -27.77 7.52 -8.35
N SER A 162 -28.82 6.91 -8.91
CA SER A 162 -30.08 7.49 -9.40
C SER A 162 -30.15 7.93 -10.86
N GLY A 163 -31.07 7.29 -11.61
CA GLY A 163 -31.54 7.81 -12.89
C GLY A 163 -32.22 6.79 -13.79
N GLU A 164 -33.46 6.42 -13.43
CA GLU A 164 -34.51 5.75 -14.22
C GLU A 164 -34.52 4.21 -14.32
#